data_AF-A0A7X6CC56-F1
#
_entry.id   AF-A0A7X6CC56-F1
#
_cell.length_a   1.000
_cell.length_b   1.000
_cell.length_c   1.000
_cell.angle_alpha   90.00
_cell.angle_beta   90.00
_cell.angle_gamma   90.00
#
_symmetry.space_group_name_H-M   'P 1'
#
loop_
_entity.id
_entity.type
_entity.pdbx_description
1 polymer ?
#
loop_
_entity_poly.entity_id
_entity_poly.type
_entity_poly.pdbx_seq_one_letter_code
_entity_poly.pdbx_strand_id
1 'polypeptide(L)'
;MLPVVWNNKIQEFRGTLGRGALLKRDNSPTVSYVFGKLWEAYQQAGGPTVLGYPLSSQKELENGAYELELPNGKLFWAPGMTNPTYYEYFKRSLTIPADIWRGEYFNNLDWAGAPAVVRADGASAENLDKDWDLGRPAPGVQANNFSVRWTTNRPFDRGTYRFIGDHDDAFKLEVNGQAPIDKLIEFATQTTGYGTFTQAGQYPVQLKYQEYSGLARAKLHMEKASNFVVALDDKNNSSAELPDAFNKHGSYDRVGVPINDVHLWGNGYVQDFDGGANGRGILMRRHNTTVFYYVSGKIWDAYLNERGAEGWLGYPTSDPFQEGGVTRQNFEGGHITFNGQTATVHRPPVQSQPDPGSGGGGKYYPELSSFSEDKWDQQSGDNNQFEQNPFGGGGDQRWKTDDRIEQIYTDLSNTIFGRRVPMTAGYLLDPGYRQGVGKWHSGIDMSTPIGEAVRVPVGGTIVRGIQDISGDYFIGVRSDDGKLWIYGHLGSVSVPSGRIEAGQIIGRVGSAAHLHLEVQAGPNYRSSQNSNQNIVRNATLNPIKSFWELRNR
;
A
#
# COMPACT_ATOMS: atom_id res chain seq x y z
N MET A 1 -83.79 -13.85 24.12
CA MET A 1 -82.45 -13.27 23.84
C MET A 1 -82.60 -12.29 22.70
N LEU A 2 -82.51 -10.99 22.96
CA LEU A 2 -82.46 -10.00 21.88
C LEU A 2 -81.03 -9.97 21.31
N PRO A 3 -80.84 -9.92 19.98
CA PRO A 3 -79.52 -9.75 19.40
C PRO A 3 -79.04 -8.34 19.74
N VAL A 4 -77.93 -8.23 20.48
CA VAL A 4 -77.25 -6.95 20.67
C VAL A 4 -76.68 -6.55 19.31
N VAL A 5 -77.32 -5.58 18.65
CA VAL A 5 -76.78 -4.93 17.46
C VAL A 5 -75.63 -4.05 17.92
N TRP A 6 -74.41 -4.51 17.67
CA TRP A 6 -73.17 -3.79 17.93
C TRP A 6 -73.03 -2.63 16.94
N ASN A 7 -73.67 -1.48 17.23
CA ASN A 7 -73.50 -0.26 16.43
C ASN A 7 -72.14 0.42 16.63
N ASN A 8 -71.37 0.01 17.65
CA ASN A 8 -70.02 0.46 17.92
C ASN A 8 -69.13 -0.75 18.21
N LYS A 9 -67.93 -0.83 17.62
CA LYS A 9 -66.98 -1.97 17.77
C LYS A 9 -66.44 -2.15 19.20
N ILE A 10 -66.80 -1.27 20.12
CA ILE A 10 -66.36 -1.22 21.52
C ILE A 10 -67.56 -0.91 22.40
N GLN A 11 -67.76 -1.68 23.46
CA GLN A 11 -68.73 -1.41 24.52
C GLN A 11 -68.02 -1.41 25.86
N GLU A 12 -67.90 -0.23 26.48
CA GLU A 12 -67.33 -0.11 27.82
C GLU A 12 -68.31 -0.56 28.90
N PHE A 13 -67.75 -1.08 29.99
CA PHE A 13 -68.48 -1.49 31.18
C PHE A 13 -67.67 -1.18 32.45
N ARG A 14 -68.33 -1.25 33.61
CA ARG A 14 -67.69 -1.15 34.92
C ARG A 14 -68.21 -2.26 35.84
N GLY A 15 -67.30 -3.08 36.34
CA GLY A 15 -67.60 -4.20 37.24
C GLY A 15 -66.79 -4.13 38.53
N THR A 16 -66.91 -5.16 39.36
CA THR A 16 -66.20 -5.31 40.64
C THR A 16 -64.67 -5.36 40.48
N LEU A 17 -64.19 -5.77 39.30
CA LEU A 17 -62.77 -5.82 38.93
C LEU A 17 -62.28 -4.54 38.21
N GLY A 18 -63.09 -3.48 38.20
CA GLY A 18 -62.75 -2.18 37.62
C GLY A 18 -63.47 -1.87 36.30
N ARG A 19 -62.97 -0.86 35.58
CA ARG A 19 -63.46 -0.49 34.24
C ARG A 19 -62.96 -1.50 33.19
N GLY A 20 -63.71 -1.71 32.13
CA GLY A 20 -63.32 -2.57 31.03
C GLY A 20 -64.11 -2.29 29.76
N ALA A 21 -63.82 -3.06 28.71
CA ALA A 21 -64.62 -3.07 27.50
C ALA A 21 -64.68 -4.45 26.86
N LEU A 22 -65.76 -4.63 26.10
CA LEU A 22 -65.94 -5.67 25.12
C LEU A 22 -65.57 -5.09 23.75
N LEU A 23 -64.69 -5.76 23.00
CA LEU A 23 -64.12 -5.29 21.73
C LEU A 23 -64.33 -6.32 20.62
N LYS A 24 -64.85 -5.88 19.47
CA LYS A 24 -65.09 -6.73 18.30
C LYS A 24 -64.24 -6.30 17.11
N ARG A 25 -63.38 -7.21 16.64
CA ARG A 25 -62.55 -7.01 15.44
C ARG A 25 -63.35 -7.26 14.16
N ASP A 26 -62.98 -6.54 13.09
CA ASP A 26 -63.55 -6.76 11.76
C ASP A 26 -63.31 -8.20 11.29
N ASN A 27 -64.35 -8.79 10.68
CA ASN A 27 -64.34 -10.17 10.18
C ASN A 27 -64.01 -11.24 11.24
N SER A 28 -64.17 -10.93 12.55
CA SER A 28 -64.03 -11.90 13.64
C SER A 28 -65.40 -12.29 14.20
N PRO A 29 -65.72 -13.59 14.35
CA PRO A 29 -66.94 -14.02 15.02
C PRO A 29 -66.86 -13.85 16.55
N THR A 30 -65.65 -13.63 17.09
CA THR A 30 -65.38 -13.53 18.52
C THR A 30 -65.38 -12.08 19.02
N VAL A 31 -65.88 -11.89 20.24
CA VAL A 31 -65.77 -10.64 21.01
C VAL A 31 -64.77 -10.87 22.13
N SER A 32 -63.76 -10.01 22.22
CA SER A 32 -62.74 -10.05 23.26
C SER A 32 -63.10 -9.13 24.41
N TYR A 33 -62.74 -9.46 25.65
CA TYR A 33 -62.93 -8.59 26.82
C TYR A 33 -61.61 -8.24 27.50
N VAL A 34 -61.52 -7.01 28.00
CA VAL A 34 -60.37 -6.48 28.76
C VAL A 34 -60.91 -5.57 29.87
N PHE A 35 -60.40 -5.71 31.10
CA PHE A 35 -60.83 -4.93 32.27
C PHE A 35 -59.69 -4.71 33.27
N GLY A 36 -59.94 -3.87 34.27
CA GLY A 36 -59.01 -3.58 35.36
C GLY A 36 -57.74 -2.88 34.87
N LYS A 37 -56.59 -3.25 35.45
CA LYS A 37 -55.29 -2.61 35.14
C LYS A 37 -54.89 -2.77 33.68
N LEU A 38 -55.17 -3.92 33.05
CA LEU A 38 -54.88 -4.10 31.62
C LEU A 38 -55.73 -3.18 30.74
N TRP A 39 -56.99 -2.93 31.10
CA TRP A 39 -57.82 -1.98 30.36
C TRP A 39 -57.30 -0.54 30.46
N GLU A 40 -56.91 -0.11 31.67
CA GLU A 40 -56.32 1.21 31.90
C GLU A 40 -55.08 1.43 31.04
N ALA A 41 -54.16 0.46 31.01
CA ALA A 41 -52.96 0.56 30.20
C ALA A 41 -53.21 0.41 28.70
N TYR A 42 -54.13 -0.45 28.28
CA TYR A 42 -54.51 -0.56 26.88
C TYR A 42 -55.04 0.78 26.35
N GLN A 43 -55.84 1.51 27.14
CA GLN A 43 -56.30 2.86 26.81
C GLN A 43 -55.16 3.90 26.83
N GLN A 44 -54.31 3.90 27.86
CA GLN A 44 -53.16 4.82 27.95
C GLN A 44 -52.16 4.66 26.79
N ALA A 45 -52.00 3.44 26.28
CA ALA A 45 -51.15 3.14 25.14
C ALA A 45 -51.81 3.44 23.78
N GLY A 46 -52.95 4.14 23.77
CA GLY A 46 -53.64 4.60 22.55
C GLY A 46 -54.72 3.64 22.02
N GLY A 47 -55.06 2.60 22.79
CA GLY A 47 -56.21 1.73 22.55
C GLY A 47 -56.21 1.07 21.17
N PRO A 48 -57.39 0.79 20.60
CA PRO A 48 -57.49 0.08 19.32
C PRO A 48 -56.94 0.87 18.13
N THR A 49 -56.81 2.19 18.23
CA THR A 49 -56.25 3.04 17.18
C THR A 49 -54.73 2.84 17.05
N VAL A 50 -54.02 2.63 18.16
CA VAL A 50 -52.55 2.48 18.18
C VAL A 50 -52.13 1.02 18.29
N LEU A 51 -52.79 0.25 19.16
CA LEU A 51 -52.43 -1.13 19.46
C LEU A 51 -53.22 -2.17 18.66
N GLY A 52 -54.28 -1.76 17.96
CA GLY A 52 -55.21 -2.66 17.30
C GLY A 52 -56.17 -3.37 18.26
N TYR A 53 -57.19 -4.02 17.72
CA TYR A 53 -58.16 -4.79 18.50
C TYR A 53 -57.53 -6.08 19.05
N PRO A 54 -57.80 -6.48 20.31
CA PRO A 54 -57.21 -7.69 20.89
C PRO A 54 -57.53 -8.96 20.10
N LEU A 55 -56.53 -9.84 19.98
CA LEU A 55 -56.67 -11.12 19.29
C LEU A 55 -57.45 -12.14 20.13
N SER A 56 -57.46 -11.97 21.46
CA SER A 56 -58.24 -12.75 22.42
C SER A 56 -58.70 -11.88 23.59
N SER A 57 -59.62 -12.39 24.41
CA SER A 57 -59.85 -11.82 25.75
C SER A 57 -58.59 -11.89 26.59
N GLN A 58 -58.50 -11.04 27.63
CA GLN A 58 -57.42 -11.14 28.60
C GLN A 58 -57.39 -12.54 29.22
N LYS A 59 -56.19 -13.08 29.40
CA LYS A 59 -55.95 -14.40 29.97
C LYS A 59 -55.28 -14.24 31.32
N GLU A 60 -55.81 -14.93 32.32
CA GLU A 60 -55.18 -15.04 33.63
C GLU A 60 -53.98 -15.99 33.57
N LEU A 61 -52.93 -15.62 34.27
CA LEU A 61 -51.70 -16.35 34.46
C LEU A 61 -51.56 -16.70 35.95
N GLU A 62 -50.54 -17.49 36.30
CA GLU A 62 -50.28 -17.83 37.70
C GLU A 62 -50.03 -16.58 38.57
N ASN A 63 -50.38 -16.66 39.86
CA ASN A 63 -50.17 -15.62 40.86
C ASN A 63 -50.92 -14.28 40.60
N GLY A 64 -52.08 -14.34 39.94
CA GLY A 64 -52.93 -13.17 39.70
C GLY A 64 -52.42 -12.22 38.61
N ALA A 65 -51.45 -12.67 37.81
CA ALA A 65 -50.99 -11.95 36.63
C ALA A 65 -51.97 -12.14 35.45
N TYR A 66 -51.95 -11.21 34.51
CA TYR A 66 -52.83 -11.22 33.35
C TYR A 66 -52.05 -10.81 32.09
N GLU A 67 -52.37 -11.44 30.97
CA GLU A 67 -51.87 -11.10 29.64
C GLU A 67 -53.01 -10.76 28.67
N LEU A 68 -52.72 -9.89 27.70
CA LEU A 68 -53.61 -9.57 26.59
C LEU A 68 -52.84 -9.63 25.27
N GLU A 69 -53.24 -10.53 24.38
CA GLU A 69 -52.64 -10.69 23.06
C GLU A 69 -53.17 -9.63 22.08
N LEU A 70 -52.26 -8.91 21.43
CA LEU A 70 -52.54 -7.82 20.50
C LEU A 70 -51.87 -8.12 19.14
N PRO A 71 -52.35 -7.54 18.02
CA PRO A 71 -51.79 -7.80 16.69
C PRO A 71 -50.28 -7.58 16.57
N ASN A 72 -49.75 -6.61 17.32
CA ASN A 72 -48.34 -6.19 17.24
C ASN A 72 -47.60 -6.30 18.58
N GLY A 73 -48.14 -7.04 19.55
CA GLY A 73 -47.53 -7.18 20.88
C GLY A 73 -48.40 -7.92 21.89
N LYS A 74 -47.98 -7.90 23.14
CA LYS A 74 -48.71 -8.41 24.29
C LYS A 74 -48.66 -7.41 25.41
N LEU A 75 -49.80 -7.15 26.06
CA LEU A 75 -49.85 -6.37 27.28
C LEU A 75 -49.81 -7.32 28.49
N PHE A 76 -48.99 -7.03 29.49
CA PHE A 76 -48.83 -7.86 30.68
C PHE A 76 -48.95 -7.02 31.95
N TRP A 77 -49.60 -7.56 32.98
CA TRP A 77 -49.62 -6.96 34.32
C TRP A 77 -49.64 -8.04 35.39
N ALA A 78 -49.00 -7.77 36.53
CA ALA A 78 -48.99 -8.64 37.70
C ALA A 78 -49.17 -7.84 39.01
N PRO A 79 -49.64 -8.47 40.10
CA PRO A 79 -49.73 -7.83 41.41
C PRO A 79 -48.37 -7.28 41.85
N GLY A 80 -48.35 -6.02 42.31
CA GLY A 80 -47.12 -5.30 42.64
C GLY A 80 -46.56 -4.42 41.51
N MET A 81 -47.02 -4.60 40.26
CA MET A 81 -46.70 -3.66 39.18
C MET A 81 -47.56 -2.40 39.28
N THR A 82 -46.91 -1.23 39.36
CA THR A 82 -47.59 0.06 39.39
C THR A 82 -48.28 0.36 38.06
N ASN A 83 -47.68 -0.06 36.95
CA ASN A 83 -48.21 0.07 35.59
C ASN A 83 -48.03 -1.26 34.81
N PRO A 84 -49.00 -1.67 33.97
CA PRO A 84 -48.81 -2.75 33.01
C PRO A 84 -47.68 -2.48 32.02
N THR A 85 -46.99 -3.54 31.60
CA THR A 85 -45.91 -3.48 30.60
C THR A 85 -46.45 -3.91 29.25
N TYR A 86 -46.31 -3.07 28.23
CA TYR A 86 -46.58 -3.45 26.86
C TYR A 86 -45.31 -3.98 26.18
N TYR A 87 -45.36 -5.24 25.73
CA TYR A 87 -44.32 -5.91 24.96
C TYR A 87 -44.69 -5.87 23.48
N GLU A 88 -44.10 -4.95 22.72
CA GLU A 88 -44.32 -4.86 21.27
C GLU A 88 -43.55 -5.96 20.55
N TYR A 89 -44.25 -6.79 19.75
CA TYR A 89 -43.63 -7.73 18.82
C TYR A 89 -42.87 -7.01 17.70
N PHE A 90 -43.26 -5.77 17.37
CA PHE A 90 -42.55 -4.92 16.42
C PHE A 90 -42.55 -3.44 16.83
N LYS A 91 -41.74 -3.08 17.81
CA LYS A 91 -41.31 -1.69 17.96
C LYS A 91 -40.23 -1.42 16.90
N ARG A 92 -40.62 -0.83 15.76
CA ARG A 92 -39.67 -0.28 14.76
C ARG A 92 -38.98 0.98 15.31
N SER A 93 -38.20 0.82 16.36
CA SER A 93 -36.98 1.58 16.62
C SER A 93 -36.27 0.87 17.76
N LEU A 94 -35.50 -0.16 17.40
CA LEU A 94 -34.46 -0.62 18.31
C LEU A 94 -33.41 0.50 18.37
N THR A 95 -33.42 1.27 19.45
CA THR A 95 -32.34 2.21 19.74
C THR A 95 -31.14 1.39 20.17
N ILE A 96 -30.29 1.07 19.19
CA ILE A 96 -29.00 0.45 19.42
C ILE A 96 -28.02 1.60 19.69
N PRO A 97 -27.36 1.65 20.86
CA PRO A 97 -26.27 2.59 21.09
C PRO A 97 -25.28 2.57 19.93
N ALA A 98 -24.79 3.74 19.53
CA ALA A 98 -23.90 3.83 18.37
C ALA A 98 -22.60 3.05 18.60
N ASP A 99 -22.18 2.90 19.86
CA ASP A 99 -20.99 2.19 20.34
C ASP A 99 -21.22 0.69 20.58
N ILE A 100 -22.29 0.11 20.04
CA ILE A 100 -22.42 -1.35 19.89
C ILE A 100 -22.78 -1.69 18.44
N TRP A 101 -22.55 -2.94 18.05
CA TRP A 101 -22.85 -3.39 16.69
C TRP A 101 -24.35 -3.48 16.44
N ARG A 102 -24.84 -2.68 15.47
CA ARG A 102 -26.19 -2.80 14.91
C ARG A 102 -26.17 -3.71 13.69
N GLY A 103 -26.79 -4.88 13.76
CA GLY A 103 -26.93 -5.82 12.65
C GLY A 103 -28.28 -5.72 11.94
N GLU A 104 -28.25 -5.58 10.63
CA GLU A 104 -29.41 -5.61 9.73
C GLU A 104 -29.32 -6.82 8.80
N TYR A 105 -30.30 -7.71 8.89
CA TYR A 105 -30.32 -8.99 8.18
C TYR A 105 -31.32 -8.97 7.04
N PHE A 106 -30.93 -9.44 5.85
CA PHE A 106 -31.72 -9.39 4.62
C PHE A 106 -31.84 -10.79 4.00
N ASN A 107 -33.01 -11.14 3.46
CA ASN A 107 -33.23 -12.39 2.71
C ASN A 107 -32.88 -12.22 1.22
N ASN A 108 -31.77 -11.57 0.94
CA ASN A 108 -31.17 -11.36 -0.37
C ASN A 108 -29.67 -11.13 -0.20
N LEU A 109 -28.93 -11.15 -1.30
CA LEU A 109 -27.47 -10.97 -1.32
C LEU A 109 -27.05 -9.51 -1.48
N ASP A 110 -27.96 -8.58 -1.78
CA ASP A 110 -27.66 -7.20 -2.19
C ASP A 110 -27.99 -6.14 -1.13
N TRP A 111 -28.28 -6.56 0.12
CA TRP A 111 -28.68 -5.70 1.24
C TRP A 111 -29.88 -4.79 0.90
N ALA A 112 -30.74 -5.24 -0.01
CA ALA A 112 -31.80 -4.43 -0.57
C ALA A 112 -33.10 -4.54 0.25
N GLY A 113 -33.89 -3.46 0.21
CA GLY A 113 -35.20 -3.40 0.85
C GLY A 113 -35.15 -3.25 2.38
N ALA A 114 -36.26 -3.57 3.03
CA ALA A 114 -36.33 -3.54 4.49
C ALA A 114 -35.68 -4.80 5.08
N PRO A 115 -34.84 -4.68 6.12
CA PRO A 115 -34.25 -5.85 6.77
C PRO A 115 -35.34 -6.71 7.42
N ALA A 116 -35.19 -8.03 7.30
CA ALA A 116 -36.05 -9.01 7.95
C ALA A 116 -35.88 -8.98 9.47
N VAL A 117 -34.66 -8.73 9.95
CA VAL A 117 -34.33 -8.60 11.38
C VAL A 117 -33.35 -7.45 11.58
N VAL A 118 -33.54 -6.67 12.64
CA VAL A 118 -32.59 -5.68 13.14
C VAL A 118 -32.32 -5.98 14.61
N ARG A 119 -31.06 -6.15 15.01
CA ARG A 119 -30.69 -6.42 16.41
C ARG A 119 -29.33 -5.85 16.80
N ALA A 120 -29.10 -5.77 18.11
CA ALA A 120 -27.77 -5.53 18.67
C ALA A 120 -26.97 -6.84 18.63
N ASP A 121 -25.76 -6.79 18.06
CA ASP A 121 -24.92 -7.94 17.77
C ASP A 121 -23.57 -7.91 18.50
N GLY A 122 -23.49 -7.19 19.60
CA GLY A 122 -22.35 -7.15 20.52
C GLY A 122 -22.68 -6.36 21.77
N ALA A 123 -21.88 -6.52 22.82
CA ALA A 123 -21.97 -5.70 24.03
C ALA A 123 -21.14 -4.40 23.94
N SER A 124 -20.31 -4.25 22.90
CA SER A 124 -19.43 -3.11 22.64
C SER A 124 -19.19 -2.95 21.12
N ALA A 125 -18.52 -1.86 20.74
CA ALA A 125 -18.04 -1.56 19.38
C ALA A 125 -16.72 -2.28 19.07
N GLU A 126 -16.31 -3.24 19.89
CA GLU A 126 -15.06 -3.98 19.70
C GLU A 126 -15.22 -5.05 18.61
N ASN A 127 -14.64 -6.23 18.79
CA ASN A 127 -14.65 -7.29 17.80
C ASN A 127 -16.07 -7.83 17.58
N LEU A 128 -16.35 -8.28 16.35
CA LEU A 128 -17.58 -8.96 16.00
C LEU A 128 -17.29 -10.46 15.88
N ASP A 129 -18.12 -11.29 16.49
CA ASP A 129 -17.99 -12.75 16.41
C ASP A 129 -19.38 -13.37 16.15
N LYS A 130 -19.61 -13.83 14.92
CA LYS A 130 -20.82 -14.53 14.51
C LYS A 130 -20.46 -15.81 13.77
N ASP A 131 -21.06 -16.90 14.21
CA ASP A 131 -20.87 -18.23 13.66
C ASP A 131 -22.23 -18.94 13.71
N TRP A 132 -22.77 -19.28 12.56
CA TRP A 132 -24.07 -19.94 12.44
C TRP A 132 -23.95 -21.39 11.97
N ASP A 133 -22.75 -21.87 11.67
CA ASP A 133 -22.53 -23.20 11.07
C ASP A 133 -23.49 -23.37 9.86
N LEU A 134 -24.18 -24.50 9.72
CA LEU A 134 -25.22 -24.73 8.70
C LEU A 134 -26.60 -24.09 9.04
N GLY A 135 -26.67 -23.25 10.06
CA GLY A 135 -27.88 -22.69 10.63
C GLY A 135 -28.37 -21.40 9.98
N ARG A 136 -29.41 -20.80 10.58
CA ARG A 136 -29.92 -19.48 10.17
C ARG A 136 -29.62 -18.43 11.25
N PRO A 137 -29.40 -17.15 10.90
CA PRO A 137 -29.04 -16.12 11.88
C PRO A 137 -30.11 -15.77 12.92
N ALA A 138 -31.38 -15.87 12.52
CA ALA A 138 -32.54 -15.56 13.33
C ALA A 138 -33.82 -16.15 12.71
N PRO A 139 -34.90 -16.32 13.49
CA PRO A 139 -36.24 -16.53 12.93
C PRO A 139 -36.59 -15.41 11.94
N GLY A 140 -37.13 -15.77 10.77
CA GLY A 140 -37.45 -14.81 9.70
C GLY A 140 -36.30 -14.53 8.72
N VAL A 141 -35.09 -15.02 9.01
CA VAL A 141 -33.95 -15.03 8.07
C VAL A 141 -33.77 -16.43 7.50
N GLN A 142 -33.45 -16.53 6.21
CA GLN A 142 -33.14 -17.79 5.56
C GLN A 142 -31.75 -18.32 5.95
N ALA A 143 -31.54 -19.64 5.79
CA ALA A 143 -30.25 -20.27 6.13
C ALA A 143 -29.15 -20.02 5.08
N ASN A 144 -29.53 -19.87 3.82
CA ASN A 144 -28.63 -19.63 2.68
C ASN A 144 -29.13 -18.42 1.87
N ASN A 145 -28.27 -17.79 1.07
CA ASN A 145 -28.59 -16.62 0.22
C ASN A 145 -29.00 -15.36 0.99
N PHE A 146 -28.49 -15.16 2.20
CA PHE A 146 -28.80 -13.97 3.01
C PHE A 146 -27.62 -12.99 3.04
N SER A 147 -27.86 -11.77 3.47
CA SER A 147 -26.81 -10.78 3.68
C SER A 147 -27.02 -10.03 4.99
N VAL A 148 -25.93 -9.52 5.53
CA VAL A 148 -25.95 -8.74 6.77
C VAL A 148 -25.15 -7.46 6.60
N ARG A 149 -25.70 -6.36 7.12
CA ARG A 149 -24.97 -5.10 7.27
C ARG A 149 -24.87 -4.78 8.76
N TRP A 150 -23.65 -4.74 9.26
CA TRP A 150 -23.36 -4.26 10.60
C TRP A 150 -22.81 -2.84 10.57
N THR A 151 -23.24 -2.01 11.51
CA THR A 151 -22.72 -0.65 11.72
C THR A 151 -22.43 -0.39 13.20
N THR A 152 -21.34 0.31 13.49
CA THR A 152 -21.03 0.83 14.83
C THR A 152 -20.19 2.11 14.71
N ASN A 153 -20.06 2.86 15.80
CA ASN A 153 -19.09 3.93 15.97
C ASN A 153 -18.07 3.45 17.00
N ARG A 154 -16.84 3.20 16.54
CA ARG A 154 -15.78 2.66 17.37
C ARG A 154 -14.77 3.75 17.73
N PRO A 155 -14.32 3.84 19.00
CA PRO A 155 -13.18 4.65 19.36
C PRO A 155 -11.90 4.03 18.78
N PHE A 156 -11.15 4.84 18.04
CA PHE A 156 -9.78 4.54 17.65
C PHE A 156 -8.87 5.61 18.24
N ASP A 157 -7.76 5.18 18.83
CA ASP A 157 -6.67 6.10 19.12
C ASP A 157 -5.99 6.49 17.81
N ARG A 158 -5.20 7.57 17.86
CA ARG A 158 -4.18 7.81 16.82
C ARG A 158 -3.28 6.57 16.71
N GLY A 159 -3.08 6.09 15.49
CA GLY A 159 -2.26 4.92 15.19
C GLY A 159 -2.81 4.09 14.05
N THR A 160 -2.06 3.06 13.66
CA THR A 160 -2.48 2.07 12.67
C THR A 160 -3.20 0.92 13.38
N TYR A 161 -4.25 0.40 12.77
CA TYR A 161 -5.00 -0.75 13.25
C TYR A 161 -4.99 -1.86 12.20
N ARG A 162 -4.91 -3.10 12.68
CA ARG A 162 -5.06 -4.31 11.88
C ARG A 162 -6.48 -4.83 12.02
N PHE A 163 -7.09 -5.16 10.89
CA PHE A 163 -8.44 -5.71 10.76
C PHE A 163 -8.33 -7.12 10.19
N ILE A 164 -8.79 -8.12 10.93
CA ILE A 164 -8.74 -9.54 10.53
C ILE A 164 -10.18 -10.02 10.40
N GLY A 165 -10.57 -10.34 9.17
CA GLY A 165 -11.84 -10.97 8.85
C GLY A 165 -11.69 -12.48 8.80
N ASP A 166 -12.58 -13.20 9.45
CA ASP A 166 -12.70 -14.65 9.35
C ASP A 166 -14.16 -14.98 9.00
N HIS A 167 -14.37 -15.37 7.75
CA HIS A 167 -15.68 -15.36 7.13
C HIS A 167 -15.89 -16.50 6.13
N ASP A 168 -17.16 -16.85 5.96
CA ASP A 168 -17.64 -17.79 4.96
C ASP A 168 -19.08 -17.33 4.67
N ASP A 169 -19.43 -16.76 3.51
CA ASP A 169 -18.62 -16.62 2.30
C ASP A 169 -17.91 -15.26 2.16
N ALA A 170 -18.67 -14.16 2.04
CA ALA A 170 -18.19 -12.90 1.46
C ALA A 170 -18.25 -11.73 2.45
N PHE A 171 -17.20 -10.89 2.48
CA PHE A 171 -17.00 -9.91 3.55
C PHE A 171 -16.37 -8.60 3.03
N LYS A 172 -16.95 -7.45 3.37
CA LYS A 172 -16.44 -6.12 3.00
C LYS A 172 -16.51 -5.15 4.19
N LEU A 173 -15.37 -4.57 4.54
CA LEU A 173 -15.24 -3.60 5.63
C LEU A 173 -15.03 -2.18 5.10
N GLU A 174 -15.74 -1.22 5.67
CA GLU A 174 -15.59 0.22 5.44
C GLU A 174 -15.42 0.92 6.79
N VAL A 175 -14.45 1.83 6.89
CA VAL A 175 -14.19 2.65 8.08
C VAL A 175 -14.13 4.10 7.65
N ASN A 176 -14.91 4.98 8.29
CA ASN A 176 -15.03 6.40 7.92
C ASN A 176 -15.40 6.63 6.44
N GLY A 177 -16.19 5.72 5.85
CA GLY A 177 -16.56 5.76 4.43
C GLY A 177 -15.42 5.43 3.46
N GLN A 178 -14.23 5.06 3.96
CA GLN A 178 -13.12 4.53 3.17
C GLN A 178 -13.11 3.00 3.29
N ALA A 179 -12.65 2.28 2.26
CA ALA A 179 -12.54 0.83 2.27
C ALA A 179 -11.10 0.40 2.64
N PRO A 180 -10.81 0.03 3.91
CA PRO A 180 -9.52 -0.53 4.29
C PRO A 180 -9.32 -1.98 3.82
N ILE A 181 -10.36 -2.64 3.29
CA ILE A 181 -10.31 -4.02 2.79
C ILE A 181 -11.03 -4.07 1.44
N ASP A 182 -10.25 -4.10 0.36
CA ASP A 182 -10.73 -4.49 -0.96
C ASP A 182 -9.77 -5.51 -1.58
N LYS A 183 -9.95 -6.79 -1.22
CA LYS A 183 -9.34 -7.94 -1.90
C LYS A 183 -10.42 -8.98 -2.14
N LEU A 184 -11.09 -8.87 -3.29
CA LEU A 184 -11.97 -9.84 -3.99
C LEU A 184 -12.17 -11.24 -3.33
N ILE A 185 -12.89 -11.25 -2.22
CA ILE A 185 -14.13 -11.97 -1.82
C ILE A 185 -14.48 -13.38 -2.35
N GLU A 186 -14.00 -13.91 -3.48
CA GLU A 186 -14.63 -15.14 -4.02
C GLU A 186 -14.07 -16.49 -3.50
N PHE A 187 -12.92 -16.52 -2.81
CA PHE A 187 -12.32 -17.80 -2.34
C PHE A 187 -11.54 -17.76 -1.01
N ALA A 188 -11.50 -16.63 -0.30
CA ALA A 188 -10.70 -16.49 0.91
C ALA A 188 -11.58 -16.61 2.16
N THR A 189 -11.34 -17.61 3.00
CA THR A 189 -12.02 -17.78 4.30
C THR A 189 -11.48 -16.85 5.40
N GLN A 190 -10.34 -16.19 5.14
CA GLN A 190 -9.75 -15.18 6.00
C GLN A 190 -9.23 -14.01 5.17
N THR A 191 -9.43 -12.80 5.67
CA THR A 191 -8.93 -11.55 5.08
C THR A 191 -8.22 -10.72 6.14
N THR A 192 -7.24 -9.93 5.74
CA THR A 192 -6.56 -8.98 6.62
C THR A 192 -6.37 -7.68 5.88
N GLY A 193 -6.67 -6.57 6.55
CA GLY A 193 -6.38 -5.23 6.07
C GLY A 193 -5.99 -4.29 7.20
N TYR A 194 -5.67 -3.05 6.83
CA TYR A 194 -5.08 -2.07 7.71
C TYR A 194 -5.74 -0.72 7.53
N GLY A 195 -5.78 0.07 8.60
CA GLY A 195 -6.31 1.43 8.58
C GLY A 195 -5.53 2.33 9.53
N THR A 196 -5.09 3.49 9.03
CA THR A 196 -4.37 4.49 9.82
C THR A 196 -5.31 5.62 10.25
N PHE A 197 -5.31 5.91 11.55
CA PHE A 197 -6.00 7.05 12.14
C PHE A 197 -4.97 8.10 12.56
N THR A 198 -5.00 9.26 11.91
CA THR A 198 -4.08 10.38 12.19
C THR A 198 -4.47 11.16 13.45
N GLN A 199 -5.68 10.93 13.97
CA GLN A 199 -6.20 11.53 15.20
C GLN A 199 -6.98 10.48 15.99
N ALA A 200 -7.05 10.64 17.32
CA ALA A 200 -7.94 9.83 18.13
C ALA A 200 -9.39 10.33 17.95
N GLY A 201 -10.35 9.42 17.87
CA GLY A 201 -11.74 9.78 17.62
C GLY A 201 -12.69 8.59 17.54
N GLN A 202 -13.97 8.92 17.43
CA GLN A 202 -15.05 7.96 17.14
C GLN A 202 -15.23 7.89 15.62
N TYR A 203 -15.00 6.71 15.04
CA TYR A 203 -15.11 6.52 13.59
C TYR A 203 -16.24 5.55 13.25
N PRO A 204 -17.07 5.85 12.23
CA PRO A 204 -18.10 4.93 11.81
C PRO A 204 -17.46 3.73 11.09
N VAL A 205 -17.87 2.54 11.50
CA VAL A 205 -17.43 1.26 10.93
C VAL A 205 -18.65 0.57 10.36
N GLN A 206 -18.54 0.12 9.11
CA GLN A 206 -19.56 -0.67 8.43
C GLN A 206 -18.96 -1.96 7.92
N LEU A 207 -19.61 -3.07 8.24
CA LEU A 207 -19.28 -4.38 7.74
C LEU A 207 -20.45 -4.94 6.93
N LYS A 208 -20.20 -5.34 5.70
CA LYS A 208 -21.14 -6.00 4.80
C LYS A 208 -20.73 -7.45 4.59
N TYR A 209 -21.67 -8.36 4.79
CA TYR A 209 -21.47 -9.80 4.65
C TYR A 209 -22.55 -10.42 3.75
N GLN A 210 -22.19 -11.44 2.97
CA GLN A 210 -23.11 -12.24 2.15
C GLN A 210 -22.81 -13.72 2.38
N GLU A 211 -23.90 -14.48 2.52
CA GLU A 211 -23.91 -15.93 2.63
C GLU A 211 -24.60 -16.51 1.39
N TYR A 212 -23.91 -17.32 0.60
CA TYR A 212 -24.46 -17.98 -0.57
C TYR A 212 -25.05 -19.34 -0.18
N SER A 213 -24.23 -20.23 0.39
CA SER A 213 -24.69 -21.53 0.88
C SER A 213 -23.64 -22.25 1.74
N GLY A 214 -24.12 -23.01 2.73
CA GLY A 214 -23.26 -23.92 3.48
C GLY A 214 -22.97 -23.38 4.86
N LEU A 215 -21.69 -23.28 5.21
CA LEU A 215 -21.27 -22.77 6.52
C LEU A 215 -21.32 -21.24 6.50
N ALA A 216 -22.02 -20.65 7.47
CA ALA A 216 -22.16 -19.20 7.55
C ALA A 216 -21.39 -18.65 8.76
N ARG A 217 -20.35 -17.84 8.51
CA ARG A 217 -19.53 -17.21 9.56
C ARG A 217 -19.10 -15.79 9.19
N ALA A 218 -19.08 -14.91 10.19
CA ALA A 218 -18.68 -13.52 10.07
C ALA A 218 -18.00 -13.04 11.36
N LYS A 219 -16.66 -13.12 11.41
CA LYS A 219 -15.85 -12.64 12.54
C LYS A 219 -14.94 -11.50 12.09
N LEU A 220 -14.84 -10.45 12.90
CA LEU A 220 -13.97 -9.29 12.70
C LEU A 220 -13.20 -9.02 13.98
N HIS A 221 -11.89 -9.25 13.94
CA HIS A 221 -10.95 -8.83 14.98
C HIS A 221 -10.25 -7.54 14.57
N MET A 222 -10.21 -6.55 15.46
CA MET A 222 -9.59 -5.26 15.21
C MET A 222 -8.71 -4.88 16.39
N GLU A 223 -7.45 -4.63 16.12
CA GLU A 223 -6.46 -4.33 17.14
C GLU A 223 -5.55 -3.18 16.72
N LYS A 224 -5.14 -2.38 17.70
CA LYS A 224 -4.14 -1.35 17.46
C LYS A 224 -2.82 -2.04 17.17
N ALA A 225 -2.20 -1.71 16.04
CA ALA A 225 -0.89 -2.22 15.70
C ALA A 225 0.14 -1.64 16.68
N SER A 226 0.54 -2.41 17.68
CA SER A 226 1.62 -2.03 18.59
C SER A 226 3.00 -2.14 17.93
N ASN A 227 3.14 -2.96 16.87
CA ASN A 227 4.43 -3.37 16.28
C ASN A 227 4.54 -3.20 14.76
N PHE A 228 3.55 -2.61 14.08
CA PHE A 228 3.53 -2.56 12.61
C PHE A 228 3.66 -1.13 12.07
N VAL A 229 4.89 -0.80 11.70
CA VAL A 229 5.13 -0.16 10.40
C VAL A 229 4.79 -1.21 9.33
N VAL A 230 4.22 -0.80 8.20
CA VAL A 230 3.92 -1.72 7.10
C VAL A 230 5.23 -2.34 6.62
N ALA A 231 5.60 -3.50 7.15
CA ALA A 231 6.53 -4.37 6.45
C ALA A 231 5.74 -4.95 5.28
N LEU A 232 5.92 -4.40 4.09
CA LEU A 232 5.49 -5.09 2.88
C LEU A 232 6.66 -5.20 1.91
N ASP A 233 6.75 -6.37 1.29
CA ASP A 233 5.96 -6.49 0.08
C ASP A 233 4.85 -7.54 0.25
N ASP A 234 3.97 -7.62 -0.75
CA ASP A 234 2.81 -8.50 -0.94
C ASP A 234 3.10 -10.02 -0.86
N LYS A 235 4.34 -10.40 -0.55
CA LYS A 235 4.82 -11.78 -0.31
C LYS A 235 5.27 -12.01 1.13
N ASN A 236 4.98 -11.11 2.07
CA ASN A 236 5.24 -11.31 3.50
C ASN A 236 6.73 -11.55 3.86
N ASN A 237 7.69 -11.00 3.10
CA ASN A 237 9.08 -10.95 3.55
C ASN A 237 9.23 -9.85 4.60
N SER A 238 9.14 -10.22 5.88
CA SER A 238 9.47 -9.33 6.99
C SER A 238 10.94 -8.93 6.93
N SER A 239 11.24 -7.66 6.66
CA SER A 239 12.51 -7.11 7.12
C SER A 239 12.36 -6.85 8.62
N ALA A 240 13.15 -7.52 9.46
CA ALA A 240 13.25 -7.18 10.88
C ALA A 240 13.74 -5.71 11.08
N GLU A 241 14.40 -5.18 10.06
CA GLU A 241 15.09 -3.90 10.03
C GLU A 241 14.17 -2.69 10.13
N LEU A 242 12.99 -2.70 9.50
CA LEU A 242 12.09 -1.54 9.49
C LEU A 242 11.40 -1.35 10.85
N PRO A 243 10.86 -2.41 11.50
CA PRO A 243 10.42 -2.32 12.89
C PRO A 243 11.54 -1.85 13.85
N ASP A 244 12.76 -2.38 13.70
CA ASP A 244 13.90 -1.99 14.52
C ASP A 244 14.27 -0.52 14.33
N ALA A 245 14.30 -0.03 13.09
CA ALA A 245 14.55 1.37 12.78
C ALA A 245 13.44 2.27 13.31
N PHE A 246 12.17 1.90 13.13
CA PHE A 246 11.05 2.64 13.69
C PHE A 246 11.17 2.80 15.21
N ASN A 247 11.48 1.71 15.91
CA ASN A 247 11.70 1.72 17.35
C ASN A 247 12.92 2.56 17.75
N LYS A 248 14.05 2.38 17.06
CA LYS A 248 15.27 3.18 17.26
C LYS A 248 15.01 4.68 17.14
N HIS A 249 14.11 5.11 16.25
CA HIS A 249 13.82 6.52 16.01
C HIS A 249 12.71 7.09 16.91
N GLY A 250 12.26 6.33 17.91
CA GLY A 250 11.30 6.78 18.93
C GLY A 250 9.84 6.49 18.57
N SER A 251 9.61 5.49 17.72
CA SER A 251 8.29 4.93 17.39
C SER A 251 7.26 6.02 17.06
N TYR A 252 6.01 5.82 17.49
CA TYR A 252 4.92 6.75 17.21
C TYR A 252 5.14 8.16 17.77
N ASP A 253 5.86 8.31 18.88
CA ASP A 253 6.04 9.62 19.53
C ASP A 253 6.92 10.57 18.69
N ARG A 254 7.96 10.02 18.06
CA ARG A 254 8.96 10.82 17.31
C ARG A 254 8.89 10.68 15.81
N VAL A 255 8.62 9.48 15.31
CA VAL A 255 8.54 9.20 13.86
C VAL A 255 7.12 9.49 13.36
N GLY A 256 6.11 9.19 14.18
CA GLY A 256 4.71 9.37 13.82
C GLY A 256 4.06 8.10 13.28
N VAL A 257 2.88 8.26 12.68
CA VAL A 257 2.08 7.16 12.15
C VAL A 257 2.39 6.95 10.67
N PRO A 258 2.56 5.71 10.18
CA PRO A 258 2.75 5.46 8.76
C PRO A 258 1.51 5.88 7.97
N ILE A 259 1.71 6.65 6.90
CA ILE A 259 0.60 7.22 6.10
C ILE A 259 0.40 6.54 4.74
N ASN A 260 1.25 5.57 4.41
CA ASN A 260 1.18 4.73 3.22
C ASN A 260 1.76 3.34 3.53
N ASP A 261 1.70 2.43 2.57
CA ASP A 261 2.48 1.19 2.62
C ASP A 261 3.95 1.48 2.31
N VAL A 262 4.86 0.58 2.71
CA VAL A 262 6.23 0.62 2.17
C VAL A 262 6.16 0.56 0.65
N HIS A 263 6.83 1.51 0.02
CA HIS A 263 6.86 1.58 -1.44
C HIS A 263 8.28 1.85 -1.93
N LEU A 264 8.46 1.68 -3.25
CA LEU A 264 9.70 2.02 -3.91
C LEU A 264 9.77 3.53 -4.14
N TRP A 265 10.96 4.10 -4.00
CA TRP A 265 11.25 5.46 -4.44
C TRP A 265 12.69 5.57 -4.92
N GLY A 266 12.91 5.64 -6.22
CA GLY A 266 14.25 5.39 -6.77
C GLY A 266 14.68 3.93 -6.53
N ASN A 267 15.95 3.71 -6.18
CA ASN A 267 16.52 2.37 -6.00
C ASN A 267 16.49 1.89 -4.54
N GLY A 268 15.32 1.88 -3.90
CA GLY A 268 15.17 1.38 -2.54
C GLY A 268 13.76 1.46 -1.99
N TYR A 269 13.62 1.12 -0.71
CA TYR A 269 12.35 1.01 -0.01
C TYR A 269 12.19 2.16 0.96
N VAL A 270 10.99 2.73 1.00
CA VAL A 270 10.68 3.85 1.88
C VAL A 270 9.33 3.66 2.56
N GLN A 271 9.20 4.25 3.74
CA GLN A 271 7.94 4.35 4.48
C GLN A 271 7.74 5.80 4.93
N ASP A 272 6.65 6.42 4.49
CA ASP A 272 6.29 7.78 4.92
C ASP A 272 5.58 7.78 6.26
N PHE A 273 5.86 8.81 7.04
CA PHE A 273 5.21 9.06 8.32
C PHE A 273 4.66 10.49 8.40
N ASP A 274 3.59 10.66 9.17
CA ASP A 274 3.01 11.98 9.45
C ASP A 274 3.94 12.89 10.29
N GLY A 275 5.00 12.32 10.87
CA GLY A 275 6.13 13.06 11.42
C GLY A 275 6.20 13.22 12.93
N GLY A 276 5.19 12.76 13.68
CA GLY A 276 5.22 12.80 15.15
C GLY A 276 5.68 14.15 15.72
N ALA A 277 6.57 14.13 16.73
CA ALA A 277 7.19 15.33 17.31
C ALA A 277 8.29 15.99 16.44
N ASN A 278 8.81 15.31 15.42
CA ASN A 278 9.91 15.83 14.58
C ASN A 278 9.42 16.53 13.28
N GLY A 279 8.11 16.54 13.04
CA GLY A 279 7.54 16.94 11.74
C GLY A 279 7.72 15.87 10.68
N ARG A 280 7.08 16.02 9.52
CA ARG A 280 6.99 14.99 8.47
C ARG A 280 8.35 14.34 8.19
N GLY A 281 8.34 13.02 8.04
CA GLY A 281 9.57 12.26 7.84
C GLY A 281 9.33 10.92 7.18
N ILE A 282 10.43 10.27 6.85
CA ILE A 282 10.44 9.04 6.06
C ILE A 282 11.58 8.14 6.57
N LEU A 283 11.31 6.84 6.69
CA LEU A 283 12.37 5.84 6.85
C LEU A 283 12.75 5.34 5.46
N MET A 284 14.04 5.37 5.14
CA MET A 284 14.54 5.02 3.81
C MET A 284 15.67 4.01 3.90
N ARG A 285 15.59 2.94 3.11
CA ARG A 285 16.63 1.93 2.93
C ARG A 285 16.93 1.78 1.46
N ARG A 286 18.19 1.96 1.08
CA ARG A 286 18.65 1.69 -0.28
C ARG A 286 18.54 0.21 -0.57
N HIS A 287 18.24 -0.15 -1.82
CA HIS A 287 18.26 -1.53 -2.27
C HIS A 287 19.62 -2.20 -1.94
N ASN A 288 19.60 -3.49 -1.60
CA ASN A 288 20.75 -4.29 -1.15
C ASN A 288 21.48 -3.79 0.11
N THR A 289 20.86 -2.91 0.90
CA THR A 289 21.35 -2.55 2.25
C THR A 289 20.37 -3.06 3.31
N THR A 290 20.81 -3.10 4.56
CA THR A 290 20.00 -3.58 5.70
C THR A 290 19.63 -2.48 6.68
N VAL A 291 20.00 -1.23 6.39
CA VAL A 291 19.85 -0.10 7.32
C VAL A 291 18.85 0.89 6.77
N PHE A 292 17.78 1.13 7.54
CA PHE A 292 16.91 2.27 7.34
C PHE A 292 17.48 3.49 8.07
N TYR A 293 17.50 4.62 7.38
CA TYR A 293 17.81 5.93 7.96
C TYR A 293 16.55 6.80 7.99
N TYR A 294 16.41 7.60 9.04
CA TYR A 294 15.28 8.52 9.17
C TYR A 294 15.63 9.90 8.64
N VAL A 295 14.85 10.40 7.67
CA VAL A 295 14.96 11.76 7.14
C VAL A 295 13.70 12.52 7.57
N SER A 296 13.83 13.62 8.31
CA SER A 296 12.67 14.31 8.89
C SER A 296 12.84 15.82 9.04
N GLY A 297 11.72 16.50 9.30
CA GLY A 297 11.67 17.92 9.64
C GLY A 297 12.27 18.81 8.54
N LYS A 298 13.12 19.77 8.94
CA LYS A 298 13.72 20.72 7.99
C LYS A 298 14.75 20.09 7.05
N ILE A 299 15.38 18.99 7.46
CA ILE A 299 16.26 18.22 6.56
C ILE A 299 15.43 17.53 5.47
N TRP A 300 14.28 16.97 5.85
CA TRP A 300 13.31 16.41 4.89
C TRP A 300 12.82 17.45 3.88
N ASP A 301 12.42 18.65 4.34
CA ASP A 301 11.98 19.73 3.45
C ASP A 301 13.07 20.08 2.41
N ALA A 302 14.32 20.20 2.85
CA ALA A 302 15.46 20.49 1.97
C ALA A 302 15.77 19.32 1.02
N TYR A 303 15.66 18.08 1.50
CA TYR A 303 15.86 16.88 0.71
C TYR A 303 14.83 16.74 -0.42
N LEU A 304 13.55 17.00 -0.14
CA LEU A 304 12.50 17.01 -1.15
C LEU A 304 12.70 18.10 -2.21
N ASN A 305 13.18 19.28 -1.82
CA ASN A 305 13.51 20.36 -2.78
C ASN A 305 14.63 19.95 -3.75
N GLU A 306 15.48 19.01 -3.37
CA GLU A 306 16.50 18.39 -4.22
C GLU A 306 16.01 17.15 -4.97
N ARG A 307 14.69 16.91 -5.02
CA ARG A 307 14.01 15.75 -5.62
C ARG A 307 14.18 14.43 -4.87
N GLY A 308 14.63 14.48 -3.62
CA GLY A 308 14.71 13.31 -2.74
C GLY A 308 15.56 12.17 -3.30
N ALA A 309 15.05 10.93 -3.25
CA ALA A 309 15.79 9.71 -3.62
C ALA A 309 16.19 9.64 -5.10
N GLU A 310 15.42 10.29 -5.97
CA GLU A 310 15.70 10.42 -7.40
C GLU A 310 16.57 11.65 -7.71
N GLY A 311 16.79 12.47 -6.70
CA GLY A 311 17.62 13.65 -6.73
C GLY A 311 19.09 13.35 -6.65
N TRP A 312 19.89 14.39 -6.86
CA TRP A 312 21.35 14.29 -6.82
C TRP A 312 21.89 13.86 -5.45
N LEU A 313 21.16 14.15 -4.36
CA LEU A 313 21.54 13.69 -3.02
C LEU A 313 21.45 12.17 -2.89
N GLY A 314 20.55 11.50 -3.61
CA GLY A 314 20.34 10.05 -3.51
C GLY A 314 19.83 9.61 -2.13
N TYR A 315 20.09 8.36 -1.75
CA TYR A 315 19.68 7.81 -0.46
C TYR A 315 20.49 8.37 0.72
N PRO A 316 19.92 8.48 1.93
CA PRO A 316 20.69 8.77 3.14
C PRO A 316 21.73 7.68 3.41
N THR A 317 22.90 8.09 3.88
CA THR A 317 24.01 7.21 4.29
C THR A 317 24.29 7.29 5.80
N SER A 318 23.56 8.16 6.50
CA SER A 318 23.57 8.27 7.96
C SER A 318 22.22 8.72 8.49
N ASP A 319 22.01 8.51 9.79
CA ASP A 319 21.01 9.28 10.54
C ASP A 319 21.50 10.72 10.74
N PRO A 320 20.62 11.65 11.14
CA PRO A 320 21.03 12.97 11.57
C PRO A 320 21.89 12.89 12.84
N PHE A 321 23.05 13.55 12.86
CA PHE A 321 23.95 13.65 14.00
C PHE A 321 24.41 15.10 14.22
N GLN A 322 24.91 15.42 15.42
CA GLN A 322 25.44 16.75 15.72
C GLN A 322 26.89 16.86 15.25
N GLU A 323 27.21 17.93 14.52
CA GLU A 323 28.57 18.27 14.09
C GLU A 323 28.73 19.79 14.08
N GLY A 324 29.74 20.34 14.77
CA GLY A 324 30.02 21.78 14.73
C GLY A 324 28.87 22.70 15.18
N GLY A 325 27.98 22.22 16.06
CA GLY A 325 26.80 22.97 16.52
C GLY A 325 25.61 22.97 15.57
N VAL A 326 25.66 22.19 14.47
CA VAL A 326 24.55 21.96 13.55
C VAL A 326 24.17 20.47 13.53
N THR A 327 22.92 20.20 13.16
CA THR A 327 22.48 18.83 12.85
C THR A 327 22.83 18.52 11.41
N ARG A 328 23.64 17.50 11.16
CA ARG A 328 24.05 17.07 9.83
C ARG A 328 23.47 15.69 9.50
N GLN A 329 23.02 15.50 8.27
CA GLN A 329 22.69 14.18 7.72
C GLN A 329 23.42 13.98 6.40
N ASN A 330 24.08 12.83 6.24
CA ASN A 330 24.79 12.47 5.03
C ASN A 330 23.88 11.69 4.07
N PHE A 331 24.12 11.90 2.78
CA PHE A 331 23.47 11.24 1.66
C PHE A 331 24.54 10.76 0.67
N GLU A 332 24.18 9.93 -0.30
CA GLU A 332 25.10 9.42 -1.33
C GLU A 332 25.81 10.55 -2.09
N GLY A 333 25.06 11.59 -2.46
CA GLY A 333 25.58 12.72 -3.21
C GLY A 333 26.28 13.76 -2.37
N GLY A 334 25.94 13.91 -1.08
CA GLY A 334 26.41 15.03 -0.27
C GLY A 334 25.86 15.03 1.15
N HIS A 335 25.62 16.19 1.73
CA HIS A 335 25.01 16.27 3.06
C HIS A 335 24.10 17.49 3.21
N ILE A 336 23.20 17.44 4.18
CA ILE A 336 22.36 18.56 4.58
C ILE A 336 22.72 18.92 6.02
N THR A 337 22.88 20.21 6.32
CA THR A 337 23.03 20.71 7.70
C THR A 337 21.85 21.58 8.11
N PHE A 338 21.41 21.48 9.36
CA PHE A 338 20.35 22.28 9.96
C PHE A 338 20.84 22.93 11.26
N ASN A 339 20.75 24.26 11.34
CA ASN A 339 21.25 25.05 12.48
C ASN A 339 20.16 25.48 13.49
N GLY A 340 18.97 24.87 13.43
CA GLY A 340 17.80 25.28 14.22
C GLY A 340 16.86 26.25 13.51
N GLN A 341 17.29 26.88 12.41
CA GLN A 341 16.44 27.78 11.60
C GLN A 341 16.43 27.40 10.12
N THR A 342 17.60 27.13 9.53
CA THR A 342 17.76 26.90 8.09
C THR A 342 18.43 25.55 7.82
N ALA A 343 17.87 24.78 6.88
CA ALA A 343 18.50 23.59 6.34
C ALA A 343 19.23 23.96 5.03
N THR A 344 20.52 23.63 4.95
CA THR A 344 21.40 23.97 3.81
C THR A 344 21.91 22.70 3.17
N VAL A 345 21.75 22.59 1.86
CA VAL A 345 22.27 21.48 1.05
C VAL A 345 23.73 21.77 0.72
N HIS A 346 24.61 20.88 1.14
CA HIS A 346 26.03 20.92 0.85
C HIS A 346 26.37 19.87 -0.18
N ARG A 347 26.63 20.34 -1.38
CA ARG A 347 27.24 19.52 -2.41
C ARG A 347 28.71 19.34 -2.01
N PRO A 348 29.32 18.14 -2.16
CA PRO A 348 30.76 18.06 -2.28
C PRO A 348 31.19 19.17 -3.24
N PRO A 349 32.34 19.78 -3.01
CA PRO A 349 32.97 20.55 -4.06
C PRO A 349 32.85 19.74 -5.35
N VAL A 350 32.46 20.37 -6.46
CA VAL A 350 32.80 19.80 -7.76
C VAL A 350 34.29 19.60 -7.62
N GLN A 351 34.73 18.37 -7.34
CA GLN A 351 36.12 18.05 -7.48
C GLN A 351 36.32 18.32 -8.96
N SER A 352 36.97 19.45 -9.27
CA SER A 352 37.93 19.48 -10.35
C SER A 352 38.56 18.11 -10.29
N GLN A 353 38.34 17.28 -11.33
CA GLN A 353 38.78 15.90 -11.34
C GLN A 353 40.13 15.86 -10.62
N PRO A 354 40.27 15.09 -9.53
CA PRO A 354 41.58 14.94 -8.94
C PRO A 354 42.48 14.53 -10.07
N ASP A 355 43.51 15.35 -10.32
CA ASP A 355 44.68 14.96 -11.07
C ASP A 355 45.02 13.53 -10.63
N PRO A 356 45.12 12.54 -11.54
CA PRO A 356 45.29 11.14 -11.18
C PRO A 356 46.68 10.95 -10.57
N GLY A 357 46.80 11.27 -9.28
CA GLY A 357 48.09 11.39 -8.64
C GLY A 357 48.11 12.20 -7.35
N SER A 358 47.25 11.92 -6.37
CA SER A 358 47.71 11.94 -4.96
C SER A 358 46.70 11.38 -3.97
N GLY A 359 47.09 10.29 -3.30
CA GLY A 359 46.81 10.07 -1.88
C GLY A 359 45.67 9.10 -1.55
N GLY A 360 45.99 7.80 -1.38
CA GLY A 360 45.08 6.89 -0.68
C GLY A 360 45.14 5.38 -0.92
N GLY A 361 46.21 4.80 -1.47
CA GLY A 361 46.66 3.41 -1.23
C GLY A 361 45.73 2.20 -1.48
N GLY A 362 44.49 2.38 -1.94
CA GLY A 362 43.55 1.30 -2.27
C GLY A 362 43.20 1.34 -3.76
N LYS A 363 43.41 0.23 -4.45
CA LYS A 363 42.87 0.00 -5.79
C LYS A 363 41.32 -0.01 -5.72
N TYR A 364 40.64 0.36 -6.80
CA TYR A 364 39.18 0.38 -6.89
C TYR A 364 38.64 -1.04 -7.15
N TYR A 365 38.11 -1.71 -6.13
CA TYR A 365 37.74 -3.15 -6.19
C TYR A 365 38.87 -4.06 -6.70
N PRO A 366 40.04 -4.10 -6.02
CA PRO A 366 41.23 -4.83 -6.47
C PRO A 366 40.98 -6.31 -6.70
N GLU A 367 40.11 -6.90 -5.90
CA GLU A 367 39.81 -8.33 -5.92
C GLU A 367 39.13 -8.79 -7.22
N LEU A 368 38.52 -7.86 -7.97
CA LEU A 368 37.97 -8.15 -9.29
C LEU A 368 39.04 -8.39 -10.35
N SER A 369 40.33 -8.11 -10.06
CA SER A 369 41.43 -8.51 -10.93
C SER A 369 41.56 -10.03 -11.08
N SER A 370 40.90 -10.81 -10.21
CA SER A 370 40.84 -12.27 -10.29
C SER A 370 39.79 -12.80 -11.27
N PHE A 371 38.91 -11.93 -11.80
CA PHE A 371 37.88 -12.34 -12.74
C PHE A 371 38.47 -12.56 -14.13
N SER A 372 38.07 -13.65 -14.79
CA SER A 372 38.38 -13.87 -16.20
C SER A 372 37.57 -12.93 -17.10
N GLU A 373 38.02 -12.73 -18.34
CA GLU A 373 37.25 -11.98 -19.35
C GLU A 373 35.84 -12.57 -19.53
N ASP A 374 35.72 -13.90 -19.63
CA ASP A 374 34.43 -14.58 -19.74
C ASP A 374 33.51 -14.28 -18.55
N LYS A 375 34.06 -14.15 -17.34
CA LYS A 375 33.27 -13.81 -16.16
C LYS A 375 32.79 -12.36 -16.23
N TRP A 376 33.65 -11.43 -16.64
CA TRP A 376 33.24 -10.05 -16.87
C TRP A 376 32.13 -9.95 -17.93
N ASP A 377 32.32 -10.64 -19.06
CA ASP A 377 31.36 -10.66 -20.17
C ASP A 377 30.02 -11.23 -19.72
N GLN A 378 30.04 -12.37 -19.01
CA GLN A 378 28.82 -12.98 -18.47
C GLN A 378 28.09 -12.02 -17.53
N GLN A 379 28.83 -11.38 -16.62
CA GLN A 379 28.29 -10.51 -15.58
C GLN A 379 27.78 -9.18 -16.12
N SER A 380 28.32 -8.68 -17.24
CA SER A 380 27.89 -7.47 -17.97
C SER A 380 26.86 -7.75 -19.07
N GLY A 381 26.69 -9.03 -19.40
CA GLY A 381 26.17 -9.43 -20.70
C GLY A 381 24.68 -9.60 -20.77
N ASP A 382 24.02 -9.79 -19.64
CA ASP A 382 22.58 -9.92 -19.54
C ASP A 382 22.03 -8.74 -18.74
N ASN A 383 21.26 -7.87 -19.39
CA ASN A 383 20.64 -6.71 -18.75
C ASN A 383 19.67 -7.11 -17.62
N ASN A 384 19.08 -8.30 -17.69
CA ASN A 384 18.19 -8.81 -16.65
C ASN A 384 18.94 -9.04 -15.33
N GLN A 385 20.26 -9.23 -15.36
CA GLN A 385 21.07 -9.48 -14.16
C GLN A 385 21.44 -8.20 -13.41
N PHE A 386 21.42 -7.04 -14.08
CA PHE A 386 21.62 -5.72 -13.46
C PHE A 386 20.32 -5.08 -12.98
N GLU A 387 19.21 -5.33 -13.67
CA GLU A 387 17.98 -4.58 -13.49
C GLU A 387 16.81 -5.46 -13.02
N GLN A 388 17.04 -6.68 -12.50
CA GLN A 388 16.03 -7.73 -12.21
C GLN A 388 14.61 -7.17 -11.94
N ASN A 389 13.91 -6.97 -13.06
CA ASN A 389 12.52 -6.67 -13.33
C ASN A 389 11.86 -5.35 -12.82
N PRO A 390 11.77 -4.29 -13.66
CA PRO A 390 10.71 -3.28 -13.53
C PRO A 390 9.29 -3.81 -13.86
N PHE A 391 9.15 -5.04 -14.37
CA PHE A 391 7.86 -5.69 -14.62
C PHE A 391 7.88 -7.19 -14.27
N GLY A 392 7.60 -7.52 -13.01
CA GLY A 392 6.93 -8.77 -12.61
C GLY A 392 7.52 -10.08 -13.13
N GLY A 393 8.40 -10.69 -12.34
CA GLY A 393 8.80 -12.09 -12.51
C GLY A 393 9.98 -12.37 -11.62
N GLY A 394 9.78 -13.20 -10.60
CA GLY A 394 10.85 -13.62 -9.68
C GLY A 394 11.98 -14.28 -10.46
N GLY A 395 13.10 -13.57 -10.59
CA GLY A 395 14.34 -14.09 -11.13
C GLY A 395 15.05 -14.94 -10.10
N ASP A 396 15.56 -16.07 -10.55
CA ASP A 396 16.48 -16.92 -9.81
C ASP A 396 17.74 -16.13 -9.42
N GLN A 397 17.96 -15.91 -8.12
CA GLN A 397 19.10 -15.18 -7.55
C GLN A 397 20.47 -15.80 -7.91
N ARG A 398 20.51 -17.03 -8.44
CA ARG A 398 21.74 -17.68 -8.94
C ARG A 398 22.40 -16.92 -10.09
N TRP A 399 21.69 -16.02 -10.75
CA TRP A 399 22.15 -15.27 -11.92
C TRP A 399 22.22 -13.76 -11.66
N LYS A 400 22.23 -13.31 -10.40
CA LYS A 400 22.41 -11.88 -10.09
C LYS A 400 23.83 -11.42 -10.47
N THR A 401 23.94 -10.25 -11.09
CA THR A 401 25.24 -9.61 -11.29
C THR A 401 25.89 -9.34 -9.92
N ASP A 402 27.20 -9.53 -9.84
CA ASP A 402 28.01 -9.20 -8.68
C ASP A 402 27.81 -7.73 -8.30
N ASP A 403 27.42 -7.45 -7.05
CA ASP A 403 27.06 -6.10 -6.59
C ASP A 403 28.15 -5.07 -6.89
N ARG A 404 29.42 -5.49 -6.95
CA ARG A 404 30.54 -4.61 -7.28
C ARG A 404 30.55 -4.23 -8.76
N ILE A 405 30.21 -5.15 -9.65
CA ILE A 405 30.07 -4.88 -11.09
C ILE A 405 28.88 -3.94 -11.32
N GLU A 406 27.78 -4.14 -10.60
CA GLU A 406 26.63 -3.22 -10.62
C GLU A 406 27.01 -1.81 -10.14
N GLN A 407 27.85 -1.72 -9.09
CA GLN A 407 28.34 -0.43 -8.60
C GLN A 407 29.29 0.24 -9.60
N ILE A 408 30.14 -0.52 -10.30
CA ILE A 408 31.00 0.02 -11.36
C ILE A 408 30.16 0.57 -12.51
N TYR A 409 29.08 -0.12 -12.90
CA TYR A 409 28.12 0.40 -13.87
C TYR A 409 27.45 1.69 -13.39
N THR A 410 27.07 1.73 -12.11
CA THR A 410 26.49 2.92 -11.48
C THR A 410 27.44 4.11 -11.55
N ASP A 411 28.72 3.90 -11.23
CA ASP A 411 29.75 4.94 -11.27
C ASP A 411 30.05 5.39 -12.71
N LEU A 412 30.05 4.46 -13.67
CA LEU A 412 30.17 4.77 -15.10
C LEU A 412 28.99 5.62 -15.58
N SER A 413 27.76 5.24 -15.24
CA SER A 413 26.54 6.00 -15.57
C SER A 413 26.55 7.39 -14.94
N ASN A 414 26.93 7.50 -13.68
CA ASN A 414 27.09 8.79 -13.01
C ASN A 414 28.15 9.65 -13.69
N THR A 415 29.24 9.06 -14.18
CA THR A 415 30.29 9.78 -14.90
C THR A 415 29.79 10.34 -16.23
N ILE A 416 28.95 9.58 -16.94
CA ILE A 416 28.43 9.97 -18.27
C ILE A 416 27.25 10.96 -18.16
N PHE A 417 26.30 10.70 -17.25
CA PHE A 417 25.02 11.40 -17.18
C PHE A 417 24.81 12.24 -15.93
N GLY A 418 25.70 12.12 -14.93
CA GLY A 418 25.49 12.71 -13.60
C GLY A 418 24.46 11.97 -12.73
N ARG A 419 23.93 10.83 -13.21
CA ARG A 419 22.98 9.95 -12.51
C ARG A 419 23.10 8.50 -13.00
N ARG A 420 22.65 7.54 -12.19
CA ARG A 420 22.44 6.15 -12.64
C ARG A 420 21.26 6.11 -13.62
N VAL A 421 21.44 5.40 -14.71
CA VAL A 421 20.37 5.11 -15.67
C VAL A 421 20.23 3.60 -15.84
N PRO A 422 19.07 3.06 -16.25
CA PRO A 422 18.90 1.62 -16.44
C PRO A 422 19.71 1.09 -17.63
N MET A 423 20.23 -0.13 -17.53
CA MET A 423 20.81 -0.83 -18.69
C MET A 423 19.74 -1.59 -19.46
N THR A 424 19.57 -1.25 -20.74
CA THR A 424 18.56 -1.86 -21.63
C THR A 424 19.10 -2.97 -22.51
N ALA A 425 20.41 -3.09 -22.69
CA ALA A 425 21.05 -4.24 -23.34
C ALA A 425 22.45 -4.44 -22.80
N GLY A 426 22.80 -5.69 -22.47
CA GLY A 426 24.10 -6.08 -21.92
C GLY A 426 25.15 -6.37 -22.99
N TYR A 427 26.41 -6.46 -22.57
CA TYR A 427 27.55 -6.71 -23.48
C TYR A 427 27.69 -8.18 -23.90
N LEU A 428 27.73 -8.43 -25.21
CA LEU A 428 28.10 -9.70 -25.86
C LEU A 428 27.19 -10.92 -25.61
N LEU A 429 26.65 -11.11 -24.41
CA LEU A 429 25.93 -12.32 -23.99
C LEU A 429 24.43 -12.11 -23.76
N ASP A 430 23.86 -11.00 -24.25
CA ASP A 430 22.44 -10.67 -24.11
C ASP A 430 21.58 -11.50 -25.07
N PRO A 431 20.83 -12.51 -24.59
CA PRO A 431 20.02 -13.35 -25.47
C PRO A 431 18.82 -12.60 -26.04
N GLY A 432 18.27 -11.64 -25.29
CA GLY A 432 17.13 -10.83 -25.72
C GLY A 432 17.51 -9.94 -26.89
N TYR A 433 18.66 -9.26 -26.80
CA TYR A 433 19.21 -8.48 -27.90
C TYR A 433 19.48 -9.35 -29.13
N ARG A 434 20.11 -10.52 -28.93
CA ARG A 434 20.41 -11.46 -30.01
C ARG A 434 19.15 -11.95 -30.73
N GLN A 435 18.10 -12.26 -29.98
CA GLN A 435 16.82 -12.71 -30.53
C GLN A 435 16.06 -11.58 -31.24
N GLY A 436 16.17 -10.33 -30.77
CA GLY A 436 15.52 -9.17 -31.36
C GLY A 436 16.21 -8.64 -32.63
N VAL A 437 17.53 -8.44 -32.58
CA VAL A 437 18.31 -7.75 -33.64
C VAL A 437 19.02 -8.72 -34.57
N GLY A 438 19.17 -9.99 -34.19
CA GLY A 438 19.86 -11.00 -35.01
C GLY A 438 21.37 -10.77 -35.08
N LYS A 439 21.96 -10.03 -34.13
CA LYS A 439 23.42 -9.80 -33.93
C LYS A 439 23.76 -9.85 -32.44
N TRP A 440 25.04 -10.03 -32.10
CA TRP A 440 25.49 -9.90 -30.71
C TRP A 440 25.81 -8.44 -30.40
N HIS A 441 25.56 -8.03 -29.16
CA HIS A 441 25.69 -6.65 -28.76
C HIS A 441 27.17 -6.28 -28.49
N SER A 442 27.66 -5.24 -29.18
CA SER A 442 29.06 -4.82 -29.16
C SER A 442 29.43 -3.86 -28.02
N GLY A 443 28.45 -3.45 -27.23
CA GLY A 443 28.60 -2.48 -26.15
C GLY A 443 27.56 -2.71 -25.06
N ILE A 444 27.15 -1.64 -24.40
CA ILE A 444 25.99 -1.60 -23.50
C ILE A 444 25.05 -0.46 -23.91
N ASP A 445 23.75 -0.66 -23.72
CA ASP A 445 22.74 0.36 -24.02
C ASP A 445 22.21 0.93 -22.71
N MET A 446 22.35 2.24 -22.53
CA MET A 446 22.02 2.96 -21.31
C MET A 446 20.78 3.83 -21.51
N SER A 447 19.65 3.44 -20.92
CA SER A 447 18.33 4.04 -21.14
C SER A 447 18.24 5.47 -20.64
N THR A 448 17.97 6.41 -21.56
CA THR A 448 17.91 7.82 -21.18
C THR A 448 17.10 8.63 -22.20
N PRO A 449 16.42 9.71 -21.81
CA PRO A 449 15.64 10.52 -22.73
C PRO A 449 16.48 11.12 -23.87
N ILE A 450 15.83 11.29 -25.02
CA ILE A 450 16.38 12.06 -26.14
C ILE A 450 16.75 13.48 -25.66
N GLY A 451 17.93 13.96 -26.07
CA GLY A 451 18.48 15.26 -25.69
C GLY A 451 19.35 15.27 -24.44
N GLU A 452 19.42 14.17 -23.68
CA GLU A 452 20.29 14.05 -22.51
C GLU A 452 21.76 14.26 -22.90
N ALA A 453 22.52 14.99 -22.07
CA ALA A 453 23.93 15.26 -22.33
C ALA A 453 24.80 14.04 -22.03
N VAL A 454 25.72 13.71 -22.94
CA VAL A 454 26.65 12.58 -22.80
C VAL A 454 28.04 13.12 -22.51
N ARG A 455 28.61 12.77 -21.36
CA ARG A 455 29.98 13.11 -20.97
C ARG A 455 30.94 11.94 -21.19
N VAL A 456 32.21 12.26 -21.42
CA VAL A 456 33.26 11.24 -21.60
C VAL A 456 33.89 10.86 -20.26
N PRO A 457 34.04 9.57 -19.91
CA PRO A 457 34.68 9.16 -18.65
C PRO A 457 36.20 9.28 -18.69
N VAL A 458 36.79 9.33 -19.88
CA VAL A 458 38.22 9.48 -20.11
C VAL A 458 38.46 10.47 -21.25
N GLY A 459 39.42 11.37 -21.07
CA GLY A 459 39.82 12.33 -22.09
C GLY A 459 40.57 11.67 -23.24
N GLY A 460 40.69 12.39 -24.36
CA GLY A 460 41.38 11.90 -25.54
C GLY A 460 41.11 12.71 -26.80
N THR A 461 41.40 12.13 -27.96
CA THR A 461 41.15 12.77 -29.26
C THR A 461 39.87 12.23 -29.89
N ILE A 462 38.99 13.12 -30.34
CA ILE A 462 37.75 12.76 -31.02
C ILE A 462 38.05 12.06 -32.36
N VAL A 463 37.32 10.99 -32.63
CA VAL A 463 37.36 10.18 -33.86
C VAL A 463 35.98 10.22 -34.52
N ARG A 464 35.93 10.68 -35.76
CA ARG A 464 34.75 10.63 -36.65
C ARG A 464 34.90 9.51 -37.68
N GLY A 465 33.86 9.29 -38.49
CA GLY A 465 33.87 8.29 -39.56
C GLY A 465 33.50 6.87 -39.09
N ILE A 466 32.98 6.72 -37.87
CA ILE A 466 32.36 5.47 -37.41
C ILE A 466 30.93 5.40 -37.97
N GLN A 467 30.10 6.38 -37.60
CA GLN A 467 28.82 6.65 -38.26
C GLN A 467 28.54 8.16 -38.20
N ASP A 468 28.42 8.79 -39.37
CA ASP A 468 28.16 10.23 -39.50
C ASP A 468 26.80 10.48 -40.19
N ILE A 469 25.75 9.84 -39.67
CA ILE A 469 24.37 10.05 -40.14
C ILE A 469 23.74 11.19 -39.35
N SER A 470 23.15 12.16 -40.03
CA SER A 470 22.51 13.31 -39.38
C SER A 470 21.39 12.86 -38.44
N GLY A 471 21.56 13.15 -37.14
CA GLY A 471 20.63 12.74 -36.08
C GLY A 471 20.90 11.35 -35.50
N ASP A 472 21.88 10.61 -36.01
CA ASP A 472 22.32 9.29 -35.52
C ASP A 472 23.83 9.13 -35.68
N TYR A 473 24.59 9.84 -34.84
CA TYR A 473 26.05 9.84 -34.86
C TYR A 473 26.63 8.78 -33.92
N PHE A 474 27.68 8.10 -34.38
CA PHE A 474 28.59 7.33 -33.55
C PHE A 474 29.94 8.03 -33.57
N ILE A 475 30.33 8.57 -32.42
CA ILE A 475 31.56 9.34 -32.27
C ILE A 475 32.50 8.57 -31.34
N GLY A 476 33.74 8.40 -31.76
CA GLY A 476 34.78 7.78 -30.97
C GLY A 476 35.61 8.80 -30.19
N VAL A 477 36.22 8.37 -29.09
CA VAL A 477 37.31 9.05 -28.40
C VAL A 477 38.46 8.07 -28.32
N ARG A 478 39.54 8.35 -29.05
CA ARG A 478 40.83 7.70 -28.83
C ARG A 478 41.39 8.24 -27.53
N SER A 479 41.14 7.51 -26.47
CA SER A 479 41.30 7.94 -25.10
C SER A 479 42.74 7.77 -24.61
N ASP A 480 43.11 8.57 -23.62
CA ASP A 480 44.43 8.55 -23.00
C ASP A 480 44.72 7.21 -22.30
N ASP A 481 43.69 6.40 -22.05
CA ASP A 481 43.82 5.04 -21.54
C ASP A 481 44.23 4.01 -22.63
N GLY A 482 44.43 4.45 -23.88
CA GLY A 482 44.85 3.63 -25.01
C GLY A 482 43.73 2.88 -25.73
N LYS A 483 42.47 3.11 -25.34
CA LYS A 483 41.28 2.48 -25.95
C LYS A 483 40.59 3.44 -26.94
N LEU A 484 39.57 2.92 -27.60
CA LEU A 484 38.60 3.72 -28.36
C LEU A 484 37.23 3.57 -27.70
N TRP A 485 36.72 4.65 -27.11
CA TRP A 485 35.38 4.71 -26.52
C TRP A 485 34.42 5.31 -27.53
N ILE A 486 33.35 4.60 -27.87
CA ILE A 486 32.41 4.95 -28.93
C ILE A 486 31.05 5.24 -28.31
N TYR A 487 30.51 6.41 -28.64
CA TYR A 487 29.24 6.93 -28.16
C TYR A 487 28.27 6.98 -29.34
N GLY A 488 27.34 6.03 -29.37
CA GLY A 488 26.35 5.86 -30.43
C GLY A 488 25.01 6.53 -30.13
N HIS A 489 24.17 6.57 -31.16
CA HIS A 489 22.83 7.16 -31.11
C HIS A 489 22.78 8.63 -30.67
N LEU A 490 23.83 9.38 -30.95
CA LEU A 490 23.86 10.81 -30.66
C LEU A 490 23.04 11.58 -31.71
N GLY A 491 22.15 12.47 -31.28
CA GLY A 491 21.40 13.37 -32.16
C GLY A 491 22.16 14.65 -32.51
N SER A 492 23.12 15.01 -31.67
CA SER A 492 24.02 16.15 -31.89
C SER A 492 25.39 15.87 -31.29
N VAL A 493 26.42 16.45 -31.91
CA VAL A 493 27.80 16.37 -31.44
C VAL A 493 28.23 17.75 -30.99
N SER A 494 28.65 17.88 -29.72
CA SER A 494 29.01 19.17 -29.12
C SER A 494 30.39 19.66 -29.54
N VAL A 495 31.26 18.76 -30.00
CA VAL A 495 32.64 19.09 -30.38
C VAL A 495 32.97 18.49 -31.76
N PRO A 496 33.29 19.31 -32.77
CA PRO A 496 33.46 18.84 -34.14
C PRO A 496 34.76 18.05 -34.37
N SER A 497 35.87 18.44 -33.74
CA SER A 497 37.18 17.76 -33.83
C SER A 497 38.12 18.25 -32.72
N GLY A 498 39.11 17.44 -32.33
CA GLY A 498 40.16 17.84 -31.39
C GLY A 498 40.18 17.02 -30.11
N ARG A 499 40.86 17.54 -29.08
CA ARG A 499 40.93 16.92 -27.76
C ARG A 499 39.66 17.21 -26.97
N ILE A 500 39.21 16.23 -26.20
CA ILE A 500 38.12 16.33 -25.23
C ILE A 500 38.63 15.83 -23.88
N GLU A 501 38.32 16.54 -22.81
CA GLU A 501 38.71 16.15 -21.45
C GLU A 501 37.59 15.35 -20.77
N ALA A 502 37.96 14.50 -19.81
CA ALA A 502 37.00 13.75 -19.01
C ALA A 502 35.98 14.69 -18.33
N GLY A 503 34.72 14.27 -18.32
CA GLY A 503 33.58 15.05 -17.86
C GLY A 503 33.03 16.07 -18.87
N GLN A 504 33.72 16.36 -19.97
CA GLN A 504 33.19 17.22 -21.02
C GLN A 504 32.11 16.51 -21.86
N ILE A 505 31.18 17.28 -22.39
CA ILE A 505 30.05 16.78 -23.18
C ILE A 505 30.51 16.49 -24.60
N ILE A 506 30.40 15.24 -25.05
CA ILE A 506 30.69 14.84 -26.43
C ILE A 506 29.50 15.08 -27.37
N GLY A 507 28.29 14.97 -26.85
CA GLY A 507 27.06 15.13 -27.61
C GLY A 507 25.81 14.96 -26.76
N ARG A 508 24.68 14.79 -27.44
CA ARG A 508 23.38 14.50 -26.80
C ARG A 508 22.71 13.31 -27.45
N VAL A 509 22.03 12.50 -26.66
CA VAL A 509 21.26 11.33 -27.13
C VAL A 509 20.18 11.76 -28.13
N GLY A 510 19.91 10.95 -29.15
CA GLY A 510 19.11 11.32 -30.32
C GLY A 510 18.23 10.19 -30.87
N SER A 511 18.72 9.53 -31.91
CA SER A 511 18.01 8.53 -32.74
C SER A 511 17.37 7.38 -31.98
N ALA A 512 17.82 7.10 -30.75
CA ALA A 512 17.20 6.16 -29.83
C ALA A 512 17.13 6.75 -28.42
N ALA A 513 16.16 6.31 -27.61
CA ALA A 513 16.03 6.69 -26.20
C ALA A 513 17.03 5.94 -25.28
N HIS A 514 18.26 5.80 -25.74
CA HIS A 514 19.39 5.26 -25.00
C HIS A 514 20.72 5.74 -25.62
N LEU A 515 21.79 5.67 -24.84
CA LEU A 515 23.17 5.76 -25.35
C LEU A 515 23.69 4.35 -25.61
N HIS A 516 24.21 4.09 -26.80
CA HIS A 516 25.05 2.93 -27.05
C HIS A 516 26.50 3.26 -26.69
N LEU A 517 27.09 2.51 -25.76
CA LEU A 517 28.48 2.68 -25.32
C LEU A 517 29.31 1.44 -25.67
N GLU A 518 30.26 1.60 -26.59
CA GLU A 518 31.17 0.54 -27.02
C GLU A 518 32.62 0.91 -26.70
N VAL A 519 33.46 -0.08 -26.40
CA VAL A 519 34.90 0.11 -26.18
C VAL A 519 35.69 -0.85 -27.05
N GLN A 520 36.81 -0.41 -27.62
CA GLN A 520 37.73 -1.26 -28.39
C GLN A 520 39.18 -1.14 -27.88
N ALA A 521 39.95 -2.24 -28.01
CA ALA A 521 41.32 -2.38 -27.48
C ALA A 521 42.40 -1.57 -28.24
N GLY A 522 42.02 -0.72 -29.19
CA GLY A 522 42.97 0.06 -29.97
C GLY A 522 42.34 1.32 -30.57
N PRO A 523 43.16 2.23 -31.12
CA PRO A 523 42.75 3.59 -31.48
C PRO A 523 41.90 3.68 -32.76
N ASN A 524 41.84 2.60 -33.54
CA ASN A 524 41.18 2.56 -34.84
C ASN A 524 39.93 1.71 -34.74
N TYR A 525 38.81 2.26 -35.23
CA TYR A 525 37.54 1.56 -35.26
C TYR A 525 37.62 0.28 -36.09
N ARG A 526 37.08 -0.80 -35.53
CA ARG A 526 36.81 -2.07 -36.20
C ARG A 526 35.32 -2.32 -36.22
N SER A 527 34.80 -2.85 -37.33
CA SER A 527 33.38 -3.23 -37.42
C SER A 527 33.05 -4.30 -36.37
N SER A 528 32.14 -3.96 -35.45
CA SER A 528 31.72 -4.79 -34.32
C SER A 528 30.33 -5.42 -34.50
N GLN A 529 29.58 -5.00 -35.53
CA GLN A 529 28.21 -5.44 -35.79
C GLN A 529 28.15 -6.80 -36.53
N ASN A 530 28.07 -7.91 -35.79
CA ASN A 530 28.10 -9.25 -36.39
C ASN A 530 27.18 -10.26 -35.68
N SER A 531 26.72 -11.27 -36.42
CA SER A 531 25.96 -12.40 -35.87
C SER A 531 26.83 -13.49 -35.27
N ASN A 532 28.12 -13.55 -35.62
CA ASN A 532 29.11 -14.42 -35.01
C ASN A 532 29.72 -13.74 -33.77
N GLN A 533 29.44 -14.30 -32.59
CA GLN A 533 29.86 -13.76 -31.30
C GLN A 533 31.37 -13.56 -31.19
N ASN A 534 32.15 -14.48 -31.76
CA ASN A 534 33.61 -14.43 -31.69
C ASN A 534 34.16 -13.23 -32.47
N ILE A 535 33.49 -12.79 -33.53
CA ILE A 535 33.88 -11.59 -34.28
C ILE A 535 33.67 -10.35 -33.42
N VAL A 536 32.53 -10.26 -32.74
CA VAL A 536 32.23 -9.14 -31.83
C VAL A 536 33.23 -9.12 -30.66
N ARG A 537 33.40 -10.26 -29.97
CA ARG A 537 34.35 -10.44 -28.87
C ARG A 537 35.78 -10.05 -29.23
N ASN A 538 36.22 -10.30 -30.46
CA ASN A 538 37.57 -9.94 -30.91
C ASN A 538 37.71 -8.47 -31.32
N ALA A 539 36.60 -7.79 -31.62
CA ALA A 539 36.57 -6.39 -32.02
C ALA A 539 36.43 -5.45 -30.81
N THR A 540 35.68 -5.87 -29.78
CA THR A 540 35.26 -5.01 -28.67
C THR A 540 35.77 -5.49 -27.32
N LEU A 541 35.72 -4.59 -26.35
CA LEU A 541 35.99 -4.82 -24.94
C LEU A 541 34.71 -4.55 -24.15
N ASN A 542 34.60 -5.23 -23.02
CA ASN A 542 33.57 -4.99 -22.03
C ASN A 542 33.66 -3.54 -21.48
N PRO A 543 32.62 -2.69 -21.66
CA PRO A 543 32.67 -1.29 -21.24
C PRO A 543 32.79 -1.11 -19.71
N ILE A 544 32.13 -1.96 -18.92
CA ILE A 544 32.13 -1.88 -17.46
C ILE A 544 33.51 -2.25 -16.91
N LYS A 545 34.09 -3.35 -17.40
CA LYS A 545 35.49 -3.71 -17.08
C LYS A 545 36.47 -2.63 -17.51
N SER A 546 36.26 -2.05 -18.69
CA SER A 546 37.14 -1.00 -19.21
C SER A 546 37.16 0.24 -18.32
N PHE A 547 36.01 0.61 -17.75
CA PHE A 547 35.90 1.67 -16.76
C PHE A 547 36.55 1.28 -15.43
N TRP A 548 36.37 0.04 -14.95
CA TRP A 548 37.07 -0.46 -13.76
C TRP A 548 38.60 -0.39 -13.92
N GLU A 549 39.13 -0.82 -15.07
CA GLU A 549 40.57 -0.71 -15.37
C GLU A 549 41.03 0.74 -15.39
N LEU A 550 40.25 1.65 -15.98
CA LEU A 550 40.53 3.09 -15.98
C LEU A 550 40.67 3.64 -14.55
N ARG A 551 39.81 3.20 -13.62
CA ARG A 551 39.81 3.62 -12.21
C ARG A 551 40.92 3.00 -11.37
N ASN A 552 41.63 1.99 -11.89
CA ASN A 552 42.70 1.26 -11.20
C ASN A 552 44.11 1.54 -11.74
N ARG A 553 44.23 2.45 -12.71
CA ARG A 553 45.51 3.00 -13.18
C ARG A 553 45.99 4.07 -12.21
#